data_AF-A0A818NBT6-F1
#
_entry.id   AF-A0A818NBT6-F1
#
_cell.length_a   1.000
_cell.length_b   1.000
_cell.length_c   1.000
_cell.angle_alpha   90.00
_cell.angle_beta   90.00
_cell.angle_gamma   90.00
#
_symmetry.space_group_name_H-M   'P 1'
#
loop_
_entity.id
_entity.type
_entity.pdbx_description
1 polymer ?
#
loop_
_entity_poly.entity_id
_entity_poly.type
_entity_poly.pdbx_seq_one_letter_code
_entity_poly.pdbx_strand_id
1 'polypeptide(L)'
;MSINQIDYTTTSPRFSVTNEKELDDGFAYLNQHGYVVISDVMNQDEINTNKQLLWNFLDNVSKGVIKRDDPETWSNQWPSFSSHGVISGCGIGQSDFLWSVRSNRQVKNVFARLWNTRQLLVSFDGCGIFRDWRYNPKW
;
A
#
# COMPACT_ATOMS: atom_id res chain seq x y z
N MET A 1 -13.30 27.15 16.30
CA MET A 1 -13.74 25.78 15.95
C MET A 1 -13.07 24.83 16.91
N SER A 2 -13.83 24.10 17.73
CA SER A 2 -13.27 23.00 18.53
C SER A 2 -12.85 21.91 17.55
N ILE A 3 -11.57 21.56 17.52
CA ILE A 3 -11.12 20.39 16.77
C ILE A 3 -11.71 19.20 17.52
N ASN A 4 -12.60 18.44 16.89
CA ASN A 4 -13.10 17.20 17.48
C ASN A 4 -11.89 16.30 17.78
N GLN A 5 -11.80 15.83 19.02
CA GLN A 5 -10.76 14.90 19.44
C GLN A 5 -10.81 13.66 18.54
N ILE A 6 -9.66 13.24 18.02
CA ILE A 6 -9.56 12.04 17.17
C ILE A 6 -9.90 10.83 18.04
N ASP A 7 -10.94 10.09 17.64
CA ASP A 7 -11.29 8.83 18.26
C ASP A 7 -10.44 7.69 17.67
N TYR A 8 -9.53 7.17 18.49
CA TYR A 8 -8.67 6.04 18.14
C TYR A 8 -9.34 4.66 18.36
N THR A 9 -10.60 4.63 18.84
CA THR A 9 -11.33 3.39 19.16
C THR A 9 -12.28 2.96 18.04
N THR A 10 -12.59 3.85 17.10
CA THR A 10 -13.44 3.55 15.95
C THR A 10 -12.82 2.41 15.12
N THR A 11 -13.57 1.31 14.97
CA THR A 11 -13.19 0.21 14.08
C THR A 11 -13.87 0.38 12.72
N SER A 12 -13.06 0.38 11.66
CA SER A 12 -13.60 0.37 10.29
C SER A 12 -14.00 -1.05 9.90
N PRO A 13 -15.24 -1.29 9.44
CA PRO A 13 -15.64 -2.59 8.94
C PRO A 13 -14.79 -2.97 7.73
N ARG A 14 -14.60 -4.28 7.56
CA ARG A 14 -13.83 -4.88 6.46
C ARG A 14 -14.74 -5.81 5.69
N PHE A 15 -14.64 -5.75 4.37
CA PHE A 15 -15.50 -6.49 3.45
C PHE A 15 -14.64 -7.39 2.56
N SER A 16 -14.84 -8.71 2.63
CA SER A 16 -14.02 -9.65 1.87
C SER A 16 -14.33 -9.57 0.38
N VAL A 17 -13.29 -9.44 -0.46
CA VAL A 17 -13.44 -9.54 -1.91
C VAL A 17 -13.84 -10.96 -2.37
N THR A 18 -13.69 -11.96 -1.50
CA THR A 18 -14.02 -13.36 -1.82
C THR A 18 -15.50 -13.70 -1.54
N ASN A 19 -16.25 -12.77 -0.94
CA ASN A 19 -17.68 -12.87 -0.67
C ASN A 19 -18.42 -11.76 -1.43
N GLU A 20 -19.26 -12.14 -2.41
CA GLU A 20 -19.95 -11.16 -3.27
C GLU A 20 -20.88 -10.23 -2.47
N LYS A 21 -21.58 -10.76 -1.46
CA LYS A 21 -22.47 -9.95 -0.63
C LYS A 21 -21.68 -8.93 0.18
N GLU A 22 -20.57 -9.35 0.79
CA GLU A 22 -19.72 -8.42 1.54
C GLU A 22 -19.15 -7.34 0.62
N LEU A 23 -18.74 -7.69 -0.59
CA LEU A 23 -18.23 -6.70 -1.55
C LEU A 23 -19.30 -5.65 -1.90
N ASP A 24 -20.56 -6.07 -2.11
CA ASP A 24 -21.67 -5.14 -2.37
C ASP A 24 -22.01 -4.29 -1.14
N ASP A 25 -22.03 -4.89 0.06
CA ASP A 25 -22.18 -4.15 1.33
C ASP A 25 -21.04 -3.12 1.50
N GLY A 26 -19.83 -3.46 1.08
CA GLY A 26 -18.67 -2.57 1.09
C GLY A 26 -18.82 -1.39 0.14
N PHE A 27 -19.40 -1.59 -1.05
CA PHE A 27 -19.69 -0.48 -1.96
C PHE A 27 -20.82 0.42 -1.45
N ALA A 28 -21.82 -0.16 -0.77
CA ALA A 28 -22.84 0.63 -0.07
C ALA A 28 -22.20 1.47 1.05
N TYR A 29 -21.28 0.87 1.81
CA TYR A 29 -20.52 1.57 2.85
C TYR A 29 -19.67 2.71 2.27
N LEU A 30 -18.99 2.49 1.13
CA LEU A 30 -18.26 3.52 0.40
C LEU A 30 -19.16 4.70 0.03
N ASN A 31 -20.35 4.43 -0.53
CA ASN A 31 -21.30 5.47 -0.91
C ASN A 31 -21.80 6.29 0.29
N GLN A 32 -21.97 5.64 1.44
CA GLN A 32 -22.46 6.29 2.66
C GLN A 32 -21.36 7.08 3.41
N HIS A 33 -20.14 6.56 3.47
CA HIS A 33 -19.08 7.06 4.36
C HIS A 33 -17.90 7.71 3.63
N GLY A 34 -17.80 7.56 2.30
CA GLY A 34 -16.71 8.11 1.48
C GLY A 34 -15.41 7.29 1.51
N TYR A 35 -15.40 6.14 2.19
CA TYR A 35 -14.28 5.19 2.16
C TYR A 35 -14.76 3.74 2.36
N VAL A 36 -13.94 2.76 2.02
CA VAL A 36 -14.19 1.33 2.30
C VAL A 36 -12.86 0.60 2.51
N VAL A 37 -12.86 -0.44 3.35
CA VAL A 37 -11.74 -1.37 3.50
C VAL A 37 -12.13 -2.73 2.92
N ILE A 38 -11.49 -3.10 1.81
CA ILE A 38 -11.67 -4.42 1.20
C ILE A 38 -10.59 -5.38 1.72
N SER A 39 -10.99 -6.51 2.28
CA SER A 39 -10.09 -7.56 2.78
C SER A 39 -9.90 -8.69 1.78
N ASP A 40 -8.92 -9.56 2.06
CA ASP A 40 -8.66 -10.81 1.33
C ASP A 40 -8.32 -10.60 -0.15
N VAL A 41 -7.77 -9.42 -0.48
CA VAL A 41 -7.34 -9.06 -1.84
C VAL A 41 -6.12 -9.87 -2.27
N MET A 42 -5.20 -10.13 -1.36
CA MET A 42 -4.00 -10.93 -1.60
C MET A 42 -3.89 -12.03 -0.55
N ASN A 43 -3.44 -13.21 -0.98
CA ASN A 43 -3.07 -14.29 -0.06
C ASN A 43 -1.65 -14.07 0.52
N GLN A 44 -1.25 -14.92 1.45
CA GLN A 44 0.02 -14.78 2.16
C GLN A 44 1.24 -14.88 1.24
N ASP A 45 1.18 -15.70 0.19
CA ASP A 45 2.29 -15.86 -0.76
C ASP A 45 2.44 -14.62 -1.63
N GLU A 46 1.33 -14.07 -2.16
CA GLU A 46 1.32 -12.81 -2.90
C GLU A 46 1.87 -11.65 -2.05
N ILE A 47 1.50 -11.60 -0.76
CA ILE A 47 2.03 -10.62 0.18
C ILE A 47 3.54 -10.79 0.37
N ASN A 48 4.01 -12.02 0.53
CA ASN A 48 5.44 -12.31 0.72
C ASN A 48 6.25 -11.96 -0.54
N THR A 49 5.74 -12.29 -1.72
CA THR A 49 6.33 -11.90 -3.01
C THR A 49 6.42 -10.38 -3.13
N ASN A 50 5.34 -9.65 -2.84
CA ASN A 50 5.34 -8.19 -2.92
C ASN A 50 6.32 -7.55 -1.94
N LYS A 51 6.43 -8.08 -0.71
CA LYS A 51 7.47 -7.66 0.25
C LYS A 51 8.87 -7.89 -0.32
N GLN A 52 9.12 -9.04 -0.93
CA GLN A 52 10.42 -9.34 -1.53
C GLN A 52 10.74 -8.39 -2.70
N LEU A 53 9.78 -8.12 -3.58
CA LEU A 53 9.94 -7.17 -4.69
C LEU A 53 10.27 -5.76 -4.19
N LEU A 54 9.62 -5.33 -3.11
CA LEU A 54 9.94 -4.05 -2.48
C LEU A 54 11.39 -4.02 -1.96
N TRP A 55 11.83 -5.07 -1.26
CA TRP A 55 13.21 -5.13 -0.76
C TRP A 55 14.24 -5.20 -1.88
N ASN A 56 13.96 -5.92 -2.98
CA ASN A 56 14.81 -5.93 -4.17
C ASN A 56 14.92 -4.52 -4.78
N PHE A 57 13.82 -3.76 -4.82
CA PHE A 57 13.86 -2.37 -5.27
C PHE A 57 14.76 -1.50 -4.38
N LEU A 58 14.63 -1.61 -3.05
CA LEU A 58 15.45 -0.85 -2.10
C LEU A 58 16.94 -1.22 -2.19
N ASP A 59 17.24 -2.51 -2.33
CA ASP A 59 18.60 -3.03 -2.52
C ASP A 59 19.22 -2.46 -3.80
N ASN A 60 18.51 -2.52 -4.92
CA ASN A 60 18.96 -1.98 -6.21
C ASN A 60 19.22 -0.46 -6.17
N VAL A 61 18.30 0.31 -5.61
CA VAL A 61 18.41 1.78 -5.56
C VAL A 61 19.54 2.22 -4.63
N SER A 62 19.75 1.48 -3.52
CA SER A 62 20.84 1.73 -2.58
C SER A 62 22.16 1.07 -2.96
N LYS A 63 22.21 0.32 -4.08
CA LYS A 63 23.38 -0.47 -4.52
C LYS A 63 23.90 -1.40 -3.42
N GLY A 64 22.99 -2.06 -2.71
CA GLY A 64 23.31 -3.01 -1.63
C GLY A 64 23.67 -2.38 -0.28
N VAL A 65 23.52 -1.07 -0.12
CA VAL A 65 23.75 -0.40 1.16
C VAL A 65 22.63 -0.72 2.15
N ILE A 66 21.37 -0.67 1.71
CA ILE A 66 20.20 -0.96 2.56
C ILE A 66 20.01 -2.47 2.65
N LYS A 67 20.10 -3.02 3.86
CA LYS A 67 19.89 -4.44 4.14
C LYS A 67 18.61 -4.66 4.93
N ARG A 68 17.75 -5.55 4.44
CA ARG A 68 16.44 -5.86 5.04
C ARG A 68 16.50 -6.25 6.51
N ASP A 69 17.56 -6.94 6.92
CA ASP A 69 17.77 -7.53 8.22
C ASP A 69 18.64 -6.67 9.16
N ASP A 70 19.10 -5.51 8.68
CA ASP A 70 19.98 -4.62 9.44
C ASP A 70 19.47 -3.16 9.38
N PRO A 71 18.63 -2.76 10.35
CA PRO A 71 18.11 -1.40 10.43
C PRO A 71 19.16 -0.30 10.55
N GLU A 72 20.40 -0.58 11.01
CA GLU A 72 21.46 0.44 11.07
C GLU A 72 21.76 1.02 9.68
N THR A 73 21.60 0.18 8.65
CA THR A 73 21.83 0.56 7.25
C THR A 73 20.75 1.44 6.64
N TRP A 74 19.58 1.58 7.28
CA TRP A 74 18.42 2.32 6.70
C TRP A 74 18.54 3.84 6.87
N SER A 75 19.60 4.31 7.52
CA SER A 75 19.83 5.72 7.80
C SER A 75 20.14 6.51 6.52
N ASN A 76 21.05 5.98 5.71
CA ASN A 76 21.59 6.65 4.52
C ASN A 76 21.00 6.02 3.26
N GLN A 77 20.84 6.82 2.20
CA GLN A 77 20.40 6.36 0.87
C GLN A 77 18.98 5.76 0.83
N TRP A 78 18.15 5.97 1.87
CA TRP A 78 16.74 5.63 1.82
C TRP A 78 16.03 6.47 0.74
N PRO A 79 15.34 5.86 -0.23
CA PRO A 79 14.90 6.54 -1.44
C PRO A 79 13.60 7.35 -1.28
N SER A 80 13.35 7.94 -0.11
CA SER A 80 12.18 8.80 0.13
C SER A 80 12.50 10.28 -0.01
N PHE A 81 11.47 11.09 -0.26
CA PHE A 81 11.53 12.49 0.12
C PHE A 81 11.60 12.51 1.65
N SER A 82 12.77 12.90 2.16
CA SER A 82 13.36 12.52 3.45
C SER A 82 12.55 12.77 4.73
N SER A 83 11.34 13.32 4.64
CA SER A 83 10.48 13.65 5.79
C SER A 83 9.03 13.17 5.69
N HIS A 84 8.58 12.61 4.56
CA HIS A 84 7.14 12.34 4.37
C HIS A 84 6.79 10.85 4.14
N GLY A 85 7.78 9.96 4.15
CA GLY A 85 7.57 8.52 3.92
C GLY A 85 7.19 8.16 2.48
N VAL A 86 7.06 9.12 1.57
CA VAL A 86 6.72 8.86 0.17
C VAL A 86 7.99 8.73 -0.68
N ILE A 87 8.09 7.61 -1.37
CA ILE A 87 9.03 7.35 -2.45
C ILE A 87 8.29 7.66 -3.75
N SER A 88 8.67 8.70 -4.47
CA SER A 88 8.16 9.00 -5.83
C SER A 88 9.26 9.17 -6.88
N GLY A 89 10.52 8.86 -6.50
CA GLY A 89 11.68 8.88 -7.39
C GLY A 89 12.23 7.47 -7.70
N CYS A 90 13.40 7.43 -8.34
CA CYS A 90 14.17 6.19 -8.59
C CYS A 90 13.40 5.10 -9.37
N GLY A 91 12.36 5.48 -10.12
CA GLY A 91 11.57 4.55 -10.91
C GLY A 91 10.59 3.70 -10.10
N ILE A 92 10.33 3.99 -8.81
CA ILE A 92 9.38 3.20 -7.98
C ILE A 92 8.02 3.02 -8.64
N GLY A 93 7.53 4.09 -9.29
CA GLY A 93 6.26 4.11 -10.02
C GLY A 93 6.16 3.08 -11.15
N GLN A 94 7.30 2.60 -11.64
CA GLN A 94 7.43 1.59 -12.69
C GLN A 94 8.11 0.30 -12.19
N SER A 95 8.28 0.13 -10.88
CA SER A 95 8.93 -1.04 -10.30
C SER A 95 8.08 -2.29 -10.43
N ASP A 96 8.73 -3.46 -10.45
CA ASP A 96 8.06 -4.76 -10.42
C ASP A 96 7.12 -4.89 -9.20
N PHE A 97 7.50 -4.29 -8.07
CA PHE A 97 6.66 -4.22 -6.88
C PHE A 97 5.31 -3.54 -7.16
N LEU A 98 5.30 -2.29 -7.64
CA LEU A 98 4.03 -1.61 -7.90
C LEU A 98 3.28 -2.21 -9.09
N TRP A 99 3.96 -2.76 -10.09
CA TRP A 99 3.30 -3.50 -11.16
C TRP A 99 2.64 -4.80 -10.68
N SER A 100 3.26 -5.53 -9.75
CA SER A 100 2.67 -6.74 -9.14
C SER A 100 1.36 -6.39 -8.41
N VAL A 101 1.35 -5.30 -7.63
CA VAL A 101 0.13 -4.82 -6.94
C VAL A 101 -0.94 -4.37 -7.93
N ARG A 102 -0.61 -3.51 -8.90
CA ARG A 102 -1.58 -2.96 -9.86
C ARG A 102 -2.17 -4.01 -10.79
N SER A 103 -1.39 -5.04 -11.12
CA SER A 103 -1.82 -6.11 -12.02
C SER A 103 -2.53 -7.26 -11.31
N ASN A 104 -2.59 -7.25 -9.97
CA ASN A 104 -3.27 -8.28 -9.19
C ASN A 104 -4.73 -8.47 -9.63
N ARG A 105 -5.16 -9.73 -9.72
CA ARG A 105 -6.49 -10.08 -10.24
C ARG A 105 -7.62 -9.52 -9.38
N GLN A 106 -7.51 -9.63 -8.07
CA GLN A 106 -8.54 -9.20 -7.14
C GLN A 106 -8.59 -7.68 -7.03
N VAL A 107 -7.45 -6.98 -7.07
CA VAL A 107 -7.42 -5.50 -7.18
C VAL A 107 -8.22 -5.05 -8.40
N LYS A 108 -7.93 -5.60 -9.58
CA LYS A 108 -8.68 -5.29 -10.82
C LYS A 108 -10.16 -5.66 -10.70
N ASN A 109 -10.50 -6.79 -10.06
CA ASN A 109 -11.88 -7.21 -9.86
C ASN A 109 -12.68 -6.22 -9.02
N VAL A 110 -12.11 -5.73 -7.91
CA VAL A 110 -12.73 -4.72 -7.05
C VAL A 110 -13.04 -3.45 -7.84
N PHE A 111 -12.05 -2.88 -8.52
CA PHE A 111 -12.25 -1.66 -9.31
C PHE A 111 -13.20 -1.87 -10.50
N ALA A 112 -13.17 -3.06 -11.12
CA ALA A 112 -14.05 -3.34 -12.25
C ALA A 112 -15.52 -3.43 -11.82
N ARG A 113 -15.78 -4.02 -10.64
CA ARG A 113 -17.10 -4.05 -10.02
C ARG A 113 -17.55 -2.66 -9.59
N LEU A 114 -16.68 -1.91 -8.92
CA LEU A 114 -16.99 -0.56 -8.44
C LEU A 114 -17.38 0.38 -9.60
N TRP A 115 -16.65 0.33 -10.71
CA TRP A 115 -16.90 1.19 -11.88
C TRP A 115 -17.78 0.55 -12.96
N ASN A 116 -18.28 -0.65 -12.72
CA ASN A 116 -19.08 -1.41 -13.68
C ASN A 116 -18.44 -1.50 -15.08
N THR A 117 -17.12 -1.67 -15.13
CA THR A 117 -16.36 -1.80 -16.39
C THR A 117 -15.06 -2.55 -16.18
N ARG A 118 -14.66 -3.38 -17.15
CA ARG A 118 -13.33 -4.02 -17.17
C ARG A 118 -12.28 -3.19 -17.90
N GLN A 119 -12.68 -2.10 -18.55
CA GLN A 119 -11.78 -1.18 -19.26
C GLN A 119 -11.22 -0.17 -18.25
N LEU A 120 -10.24 -0.62 -17.48
CA LEU A 120 -9.60 0.17 -16.42
C LEU A 120 -8.24 0.69 -16.86
N LEU A 121 -7.93 1.92 -16.48
CA LEU A 121 -6.58 2.49 -16.51
C LEU A 121 -6.10 2.69 -15.07
N VAL A 122 -4.78 2.64 -14.87
CA VAL A 122 -4.16 2.85 -13.56
C VAL A 122 -3.13 3.96 -13.65
N SER A 123 -3.14 4.86 -12.67
CA SER A 123 -2.12 5.89 -12.55
C SER A 123 -0.78 5.29 -12.09
N PHE A 124 0.31 5.90 -12.54
CA PHE A 124 1.64 5.62 -12.03
C PHE A 124 1.93 6.55 -10.86
N ASP A 125 1.92 5.99 -9.67
CA ASP A 125 2.15 6.72 -8.41
C ASP A 125 3.33 6.11 -7.63
N GLY A 126 3.75 6.82 -6.58
CA GLY A 126 4.78 6.41 -5.63
C GLY A 126 4.33 5.34 -4.64
N CYS A 127 5.19 5.09 -3.66
CA CYS A 127 4.96 4.16 -2.56
C CYS A 127 5.21 4.86 -1.22
N GLY A 128 4.33 4.64 -0.25
CA GLY A 128 4.52 5.06 1.14
C GLY A 128 5.25 3.98 1.94
N ILE A 129 6.40 4.31 2.52
CA ILE A 129 7.17 3.45 3.41
C ILE A 129 7.76 4.28 4.55
N PHE A 130 7.47 3.85 5.77
CA PHE A 130 8.01 4.44 6.98
C PHE A 130 9.05 3.50 7.57
N ARG A 131 10.16 4.07 8.02
CA ARG A 131 11.13 3.33 8.84
C ARG A 131 10.59 3.28 10.28
N ASP A 132 11.07 2.33 11.06
CA ASP A 132 10.57 2.14 12.42
C ASP A 132 11.06 3.27 13.33
N TRP A 133 10.17 4.20 13.68
CA TRP A 133 10.45 5.32 14.59
C TRP A 133 10.84 4.84 16.00
N ARG A 134 10.51 3.60 16.38
CA ARG A 134 10.96 2.99 17.65
C ARG A 134 12.45 2.65 17.62
N TYR A 135 13.01 2.42 16.43
CA TYR A 135 14.44 2.18 16.25
C TYR A 135 15.22 3.50 16.22
N ASN A 136 14.73 4.47 15.45
CA ASN A 136 15.28 5.83 15.43
C ASN A 136 14.14 6.85 15.44
N PRO A 137 13.94 7.58 16.56
CA PRO A 137 12.85 8.56 16.69
C PRO A 137 12.89 9.74 15.73
N LYS A 138 13.99 9.89 14.96
CA LYS A 138 14.13 10.94 13.93
C LYS A 138 13.59 10.50 12.56
N TRP A 139 13.10 9.27 12.42
CA TRP A 139 12.57 8.73 11.17
C TRP A 139 11.07 8.87 11.02
#